data_AF-A0A842NJ47-F1
#
_entry.id   AF-A0A842NJ47-F1
#
_cell.length_a   1.000
_cell.length_b   1.000
_cell.length_c   1.000
_cell.angle_alpha   90.00
_cell.angle_beta   90.00
_cell.angle_gamma   90.00
#
_symmetry.space_group_name_H-M   'P 1'
#
loop_
_entity.id
_entity.type
_entity.pdbx_description
1 polymer ?
#
loop_
_entity_poly.entity_id
_entity_poly.type
_entity_poly.pdbx_seq_one_letter_code
_entity_poly.pdbx_strand_id
1 'polypeptide(L)'
;MGKNKKILVENINYSPSFLEPFWENGFCELCLDLGHLMLGQEKVIDLVKQYLDVTQEIHLHGVEGYREHLSLSVLPTNLVHKWLKYLLKTSFKGVINLEVFSPRDLEESMDIVLEAFSPAARGVKRV
;
A
#
# COMPACT_ATOMS: atom_id res chain seq x y z
N MET A 1 -25.30 -6.20 -9.12
CA MET A 1 -24.31 -6.75 -8.18
C MET A 1 -25.03 -7.31 -6.96
N GLY A 2 -24.54 -8.41 -6.36
CA GLY A 2 -25.14 -8.97 -5.14
C GLY A 2 -25.04 -7.98 -3.98
N LYS A 3 -26.06 -7.96 -3.10
CA LYS A 3 -26.31 -6.94 -2.05
C LYS A 3 -25.14 -6.54 -1.12
N ASN A 4 -24.02 -7.28 -1.13
CA ASN A 4 -22.86 -7.06 -0.25
C ASN A 4 -21.50 -7.00 -0.98
N LYS A 5 -21.46 -6.86 -2.32
CA LYS A 5 -20.18 -6.70 -3.03
C LYS A 5 -19.92 -5.22 -3.31
N LYS A 6 -19.02 -4.61 -2.53
CA LYS A 6 -18.49 -3.28 -2.80
C LYS A 6 -17.40 -3.36 -3.87
N ILE A 7 -17.28 -2.30 -4.66
CA ILE A 7 -16.18 -2.11 -5.62
C ILE A 7 -15.03 -1.44 -4.87
N LEU A 8 -13.80 -1.86 -5.14
CA LEU A 8 -12.60 -1.13 -4.72
C LEU A 8 -12.23 -0.16 -5.83
N VAL A 9 -12.08 1.12 -5.49
CA VAL A 9 -11.63 2.15 -6.43
C VAL A 9 -10.23 2.56 -6.05
N GLU A 10 -9.34 2.53 -7.03
CA GLU A 10 -7.93 2.84 -6.88
C GLU A 10 -7.66 4.35 -6.96
N ASN A 11 -6.65 4.84 -6.24
CA ASN A 11 -6.02 6.12 -6.56
C ASN A 11 -4.93 5.90 -7.62
N ILE A 12 -5.20 6.31 -8.85
CA ILE A 12 -4.19 6.32 -9.91
C ILE A 12 -3.48 7.68 -9.91
N ASN A 13 -3.58 8.45 -11.00
CA ASN A 13 -3.01 9.79 -11.14
C ASN A 13 -3.76 10.90 -10.37
N TYR A 14 -4.50 10.57 -9.31
CA TYR A 14 -5.23 11.52 -8.47
C TYR A 14 -5.17 11.14 -6.99
N SER A 15 -5.30 12.14 -6.12
CA SER A 15 -5.34 11.94 -4.67
C SER A 15 -6.60 11.16 -4.26
N PRO A 16 -6.54 10.21 -3.30
CA PRO A 16 -7.71 9.48 -2.81
C PRO A 16 -8.81 10.40 -2.24
N SER A 17 -8.52 11.67 -1.94
CA SER A 17 -9.52 12.66 -1.52
C SER A 17 -10.62 12.89 -2.56
N PHE A 18 -10.32 12.73 -3.85
CA PHE A 18 -11.34 12.81 -4.90
C PHE A 18 -12.39 11.69 -4.80
N LEU A 19 -12.10 10.62 -4.05
CA LEU A 19 -13.01 9.50 -3.82
C LEU A 19 -13.86 9.66 -2.55
N GLU A 20 -13.61 10.66 -1.70
CA GLU A 20 -14.35 10.91 -0.44
C GLU A 20 -15.86 10.89 -0.61
N PRO A 21 -16.46 11.62 -1.56
CA PRO A 21 -17.91 11.61 -1.73
C PRO A 21 -18.48 10.22 -2.05
N PHE A 22 -17.70 9.32 -2.65
CA PHE A 22 -18.20 8.01 -3.07
C PHE A 22 -18.19 7.01 -1.92
N TRP A 23 -17.10 6.95 -1.16
CA TRP A 23 -17.00 6.00 -0.04
C TRP A 23 -17.79 6.48 1.18
N GLU A 24 -17.92 7.78 1.42
CA GLU A 24 -18.80 8.32 2.47
C GLU A 24 -20.27 7.96 2.23
N ASN A 25 -20.70 7.90 0.97
CA ASN A 25 -22.03 7.44 0.58
C ASN A 25 -22.13 5.90 0.48
N GLY A 26 -21.06 5.17 0.83
CA GLY A 26 -21.01 3.71 0.83
C GLY A 26 -21.02 3.06 -0.56
N PHE A 27 -20.74 3.82 -1.63
CA PHE A 27 -20.73 3.30 -3.00
C PHE A 27 -19.51 2.44 -3.31
N CYS A 28 -18.37 2.73 -2.67
CA CYS A 28 -17.12 1.99 -2.85
C CYS A 28 -16.30 1.93 -1.56
N GLU A 29 -15.30 1.05 -1.58
CA GLU A 29 -14.14 1.07 -0.70
C GLU A 29 -12.90 1.37 -1.55
N LEU A 30 -11.72 1.46 -0.92
CA LEU A 30 -10.50 1.88 -1.61
C LEU A 30 -9.55 0.71 -1.87
N CYS A 31 -8.95 0.74 -3.07
CA CYS A 31 -7.61 0.23 -3.29
C CYS A 31 -6.67 1.42 -3.14
N LEU A 32 -5.74 1.38 -2.19
CA LEU A 32 -4.80 2.48 -1.97
C LEU A 32 -3.46 2.13 -2.60
N ASP A 33 -3.13 2.73 -3.74
CA ASP A 33 -1.85 2.55 -4.41
C ASP A 33 -0.80 3.50 -3.83
N LEU A 34 0.26 2.97 -3.22
CA LEU A 34 1.29 3.81 -2.61
C LEU A 34 2.33 4.32 -3.61
N GLY A 35 2.54 3.62 -4.72
CA GLY A 35 3.48 4.03 -5.76
C GLY A 35 2.97 5.23 -6.55
N HIS A 36 1.69 5.25 -6.91
CA HIS A 36 1.02 6.41 -7.49
C HIS A 36 0.99 7.62 -6.56
N LEU A 37 0.80 7.43 -5.25
CA LEU A 37 0.95 8.52 -4.27
C LEU A 37 2.37 9.10 -4.27
N MET A 38 3.40 8.25 -4.33
CA MET A 38 4.79 8.70 -4.44
C MET A 38 5.03 9.49 -5.74
N LEU A 39 4.52 9.00 -6.88
CA LEU A 39 4.63 9.66 -8.18
C LEU A 39 3.96 11.05 -8.16
N GLY A 40 2.81 11.15 -7.48
CA GLY A 40 2.09 12.41 -7.22
C GLY A 40 2.76 13.33 -6.20
N GLN A 41 3.91 12.94 -5.63
CA GLN A 41 4.63 13.67 -4.56
C GLN A 41 3.78 13.86 -3.29
N GLU A 42 2.84 12.96 -3.05
CA GLU A 42 1.97 12.97 -1.88
C GLU A 42 2.70 12.46 -0.64
N LYS A 43 2.20 12.86 0.54
CA LYS A 43 2.69 12.32 1.81
C LYS A 43 2.06 10.96 2.08
N VAL A 44 2.61 9.91 1.46
CA VAL A 44 2.08 8.52 1.51
C VAL A 44 1.61 8.10 2.90
N ILE A 45 2.45 8.25 3.94
CA ILE A 45 2.11 7.77 5.29
C ILE A 45 0.93 8.55 5.92
N ASP A 46 0.72 9.80 5.54
CA ASP A 46 -0.38 10.60 6.05
C ASP A 46 -1.69 10.18 5.39
N LEU A 47 -1.67 9.90 4.08
CA LEU A 47 -2.83 9.35 3.37
C LEU A 47 -3.15 7.91 3.80
N VAL A 48 -2.14 7.07 4.02
CA VAL A 48 -2.35 5.73 4.61
C VAL A 48 -3.08 5.85 5.94
N LYS A 49 -2.67 6.75 6.84
CA LYS A 49 -3.37 6.96 8.12
C LYS A 49 -4.80 7.45 7.94
N GLN A 50 -5.03 8.32 6.95
CA GLN A 50 -6.33 8.93 6.71
C GLN A 50 -7.35 7.93 6.14
N TYR A 51 -6.93 7.07 5.21
CA TYR A 51 -7.84 6.22 4.44
C TYR A 51 -7.82 4.74 4.82
N LEU A 52 -7.01 4.33 5.81
CA LEU A 52 -6.84 2.90 6.13
C LEU A 52 -8.16 2.20 6.43
N ASP A 53 -9.08 2.86 7.13
CA ASP A 53 -10.35 2.28 7.59
C ASP A 53 -11.30 1.91 6.44
N VAL A 54 -11.12 2.55 5.27
CA VAL A 54 -11.92 2.28 4.06
C VAL A 54 -11.11 1.58 2.97
N THR A 55 -9.84 1.27 3.25
CA THR A 55 -8.96 0.55 2.33
C THR A 55 -9.11 -0.96 2.55
N GLN A 56 -9.33 -1.71 1.46
CA GLN A 56 -9.37 -3.18 1.50
C GLN A 56 -8.21 -3.82 0.74
N GLU A 57 -7.56 -3.07 -0.14
CA GLU A 57 -6.39 -3.51 -0.90
C GLU A 57 -5.38 -2.36 -0.97
N ILE A 58 -4.10 -2.70 -0.92
CA ILE A 58 -3.00 -1.76 -1.09
C ILE A 58 -2.15 -2.27 -2.24
N HIS A 59 -2.02 -1.49 -3.30
CA HIS A 59 -1.01 -1.73 -4.32
C HIS A 59 0.32 -1.13 -3.86
N LEU A 60 1.39 -1.90 -4.04
CA LEU A 60 2.71 -1.56 -3.58
C LEU A 60 3.73 -1.89 -4.67
N HIS A 61 4.34 -0.84 -5.22
CA HIS A 61 5.41 -0.94 -6.20
C HIS A 61 6.41 0.21 -6.03
N GLY A 62 7.59 0.04 -6.61
CA GLY A 62 8.64 1.07 -6.67
C GLY A 62 8.36 2.13 -7.73
N VAL A 63 8.91 3.32 -7.51
CA VAL A 63 8.90 4.43 -8.47
C VAL A 63 10.28 5.10 -8.51
N GLU A 64 10.72 5.49 -9.71
CA GLU A 64 11.97 6.22 -9.93
C GLU A 64 11.77 7.27 -11.04
N GLY A 65 11.75 8.56 -10.67
CA GLY A 65 11.37 9.62 -11.60
C GLY A 65 9.92 9.43 -12.07
N TYR A 66 9.73 9.26 -13.38
CA TYR A 66 8.42 8.97 -13.99
C TYR A 66 8.19 7.48 -14.28
N ARG A 67 9.11 6.60 -13.87
CA ARG A 67 8.97 5.16 -14.05
C ARG A 67 8.22 4.58 -12.86
N GLU A 68 7.21 3.77 -13.16
CA GLU A 68 6.31 3.11 -12.22
C GLU A 68 6.35 1.59 -12.34
N HIS A 69 5.70 0.90 -11.41
CA HIS A 69 5.64 -0.56 -11.32
C HIS A 69 7.02 -1.26 -11.27
N LEU A 70 7.99 -0.61 -10.62
CA LEU A 70 9.34 -1.14 -10.43
C LEU A 70 9.42 -2.00 -9.17
N SER A 71 10.51 -2.77 -9.04
CA SER A 71 10.88 -3.41 -7.77
C SER A 71 10.89 -2.43 -6.61
N LEU A 72 10.48 -2.86 -5.42
CA LEU A 72 10.62 -2.07 -4.19
C LEU A 72 12.09 -1.76 -3.84
N SER A 73 13.05 -2.46 -4.46
CA SER A 73 14.49 -2.22 -4.31
C SER A 73 14.94 -0.85 -4.80
N VAL A 74 14.16 -0.18 -5.66
CA VAL A 74 14.45 1.19 -6.11
C VAL A 74 14.11 2.24 -5.05
N LEU A 75 13.33 1.87 -4.03
CA LEU A 75 12.98 2.74 -2.91
C LEU A 75 13.92 2.48 -1.72
N PRO A 76 14.13 3.47 -0.83
CA PRO A 76 14.82 3.22 0.43
C PRO A 76 14.10 2.14 1.25
N THR A 77 14.78 1.04 1.57
CA THR A 77 14.20 -0.10 2.30
C THR A 77 13.55 0.32 3.62
N ASN A 78 14.16 1.27 4.35
CA ASN A 78 13.62 1.82 5.60
C ASN A 78 12.28 2.56 5.43
N LEU A 79 12.03 3.17 4.26
CA LEU A 79 10.78 3.81 3.93
C LEU A 79 9.68 2.76 3.72
N VAL A 80 9.95 1.75 2.91
CA VAL A 80 9.01 0.63 2.67
C VAL A 80 8.68 -0.09 3.99
N HIS A 81 9.69 -0.39 4.79
CA HIS A 81 9.51 -0.99 6.12
C HIS A 81 8.65 -0.11 7.04
N LYS A 82 8.76 1.22 6.96
CA LYS A 82 7.93 2.13 7.76
C LYS A 82 6.45 1.98 7.42
N TRP A 83 6.11 1.85 6.14
CA TRP A 83 4.72 1.61 5.70
C TRP A 83 4.23 0.23 6.17
N LEU A 84 4.98 -0.83 5.88
CA LEU A 84 4.61 -2.20 6.26
C LEU A 84 4.47 -2.37 7.78
N LYS A 85 5.40 -1.80 8.57
CA LYS A 85 5.31 -1.82 10.05
C LYS A 85 4.11 -1.04 10.56
N TYR A 86 3.72 0.04 9.89
CA TYR A 86 2.50 0.76 10.24
C TYR A 86 1.26 -0.12 10.02
N LEU A 87 1.16 -0.78 8.86
CA LEU A 87 0.05 -1.71 8.55
C LEU A 87 -0.03 -2.89 9.53
N LEU A 88 1.11 -3.44 9.94
CA LEU A 88 1.16 -4.45 11.01
C LEU A 88 0.65 -3.92 12.34
N LYS A 89 1.12 -2.73 12.73
CA LYS A 89 0.76 -2.09 14.00
C LYS A 89 -0.75 -1.81 14.06
N THR A 90 -1.36 -1.39 12.96
CA THR A 90 -2.80 -1.15 12.86
C THR A 90 -3.60 -2.43 12.64
N SER A 91 -2.96 -3.59 12.54
CA SER A 91 -3.61 -4.88 12.28
C SER A 91 -4.46 -4.85 11.02
N PHE A 92 -4.00 -4.15 9.97
CA PHE A 92 -4.66 -4.08 8.67
C PHE A 92 -5.08 -5.47 8.19
N LYS A 93 -6.34 -5.59 7.75
CA LYS A 93 -6.97 -6.88 7.37
C LYS A 93 -7.13 -7.06 5.87
N GLY A 94 -6.81 -6.03 5.09
CA GLY A 94 -6.86 -6.09 3.64
C GLY A 94 -5.66 -6.83 3.03
N VAL A 95 -5.60 -6.79 1.70
CA VAL A 95 -4.55 -7.41 0.90
C VAL A 95 -3.47 -6.38 0.57
N ILE A 96 -2.20 -6.79 0.60
CA ILE A 96 -1.10 -6.04 -0.01
C ILE A 96 -0.76 -6.75 -1.32
N ASN A 97 -0.90 -6.05 -2.43
CA ASN A 97 -0.64 -6.52 -3.77
C ASN A 97 0.67 -5.91 -4.28
N LEU A 98 1.63 -6.76 -4.65
CA LEU A 98 2.89 -6.32 -5.28
C LEU A 98 2.64 -6.16 -6.77
N GLU A 99 2.29 -4.94 -7.18
CA GLU A 99 1.95 -4.64 -8.57
C GLU A 99 3.20 -4.37 -9.40
N VAL A 100 3.88 -5.47 -9.77
CA VAL A 100 5.09 -5.44 -10.60
C VAL A 100 4.95 -6.43 -11.75
N PHE A 101 5.57 -6.10 -12.89
CA PHE A 101 5.34 -6.81 -14.16
C PHE A 101 6.52 -7.66 -14.64
N SER A 102 7.46 -7.99 -13.74
CA SER A 102 8.55 -8.93 -14.03
C SER A 102 8.80 -9.90 -12.86
N PRO A 103 9.22 -11.15 -13.13
CA PRO A 103 9.58 -12.09 -12.07
C PRO A 103 10.68 -11.57 -11.15
N ARG A 104 11.66 -10.88 -11.72
CA ARG A 104 12.77 -10.31 -10.96
C ARG A 104 12.29 -9.22 -9.99
N ASP A 105 11.46 -8.30 -10.46
CA ASP A 105 10.94 -7.23 -9.61
C ASP A 105 10.06 -7.80 -8.49
N LEU A 106 9.33 -8.89 -8.77
CA LEU A 106 8.54 -9.60 -7.76
C LEU A 106 9.44 -10.23 -6.69
N GLU A 107 10.47 -10.98 -7.08
CA GLU A 107 11.43 -11.61 -6.15
C GLU A 107 12.10 -10.57 -5.24
N GLU A 108 12.66 -9.52 -5.83
CA GLU A 108 13.32 -8.44 -5.08
C GLU A 108 12.35 -7.71 -4.13
N SER A 109 11.11 -7.50 -4.56
CA SER A 109 10.08 -6.86 -3.72
C SER A 109 9.64 -7.76 -2.57
N MET A 110 9.50 -9.07 -2.83
CA MET A 110 9.16 -10.06 -1.80
C MET A 110 10.23 -10.12 -0.72
N ASP A 111 11.51 -10.08 -1.06
CA ASP A 111 12.60 -10.08 -0.08
C ASP A 111 12.48 -8.91 0.91
N ILE A 112 12.22 -7.70 0.41
CA ILE A 112 12.04 -6.49 1.22
C ILE A 112 10.82 -6.61 2.15
N VAL A 113 9.71 -7.16 1.63
CA VAL A 113 8.47 -7.36 2.39
C VAL A 113 8.68 -8.41 3.50
N LEU A 114 9.31 -9.53 3.18
CA LEU A 114 9.60 -10.61 4.13
C LEU A 114 10.55 -10.14 5.24
N GLU A 115 11.54 -9.32 4.91
CA GLU A 115 12.44 -8.70 5.88
C GLU A 115 11.64 -7.86 6.90
N ALA A 116 10.69 -7.05 6.44
CA ALA A 116 9.84 -6.22 7.30
C ALA A 116 8.97 -7.05 8.27
N PHE A 117 8.57 -8.26 7.87
CA PHE A 117 7.79 -9.20 8.69
C PHE A 117 8.63 -10.14 9.55
N SER A 118 9.96 -10.14 9.39
CA SER A 118 10.83 -11.05 10.11
C SER A 118 10.71 -10.90 11.64
N PRO A 119 10.83 -11.99 12.42
CA PRO A 119 10.83 -11.92 13.89
C PRO A 119 11.95 -11.02 14.45
N ALA A 120 13.10 -10.93 13.76
CA ALA A 120 14.19 -10.04 14.15
C ALA A 120 13.81 -8.55 14.03
N ALA A 121 12.96 -8.20 13.06
CA ALA A 121 12.41 -6.85 12.90
C ALA A 121 11.29 -6.52 13.92
N ARG A 122 10.72 -7.54 14.57
CA ARG A 122 9.72 -7.44 15.63
C ARG A 122 10.42 -7.50 16.99
N GLY A 123 10.88 -6.36 17.51
CA GLY A 123 11.44 -6.26 18.86
C GLY A 123 10.41 -6.64 19.94
N VAL A 124 10.19 -7.93 20.16
CA VAL A 124 9.24 -8.48 21.13
C VAL A 124 10.02 -9.23 22.20
N LYS A 125 10.05 -8.65 23.41
CA LYS A 125 10.36 -9.39 24.64
C LYS A 125 9.38 -10.56 24.74
N ARG A 126 9.91 -11.78 24.78
CA ARG A 126 9.14 -12.95 25.20
C ARG A 126 8.70 -12.73 26.64
N VAL A 127 7.39 -12.79 26.88
CA VAL A 127 6.79 -12.94 28.22
C VAL A 127 6.93 -14.40 28.62
#